data_AF-A0A850STK1-F1
#
_entry.id   AF-A0A850STK1-F1
#
_cell.length_a   1.000
_cell.length_b   1.000
_cell.length_c   1.000
_cell.angle_alpha   90.00
_cell.angle_beta   90.00
_cell.angle_gamma   90.00
#
_symmetry.space_group_name_H-M   'P 1'
#
loop_
_entity.id
_entity.type
_entity.pdbx_description
1 polymer ?
#
loop_
_entity_poly.entity_id
_entity_poly.type
_entity_poly.pdbx_seq_one_letter_code
_entity_poly.pdbx_strand_id
1 'polypeptide(L)'
;MPSDTPKGLRRNLTNYGDRGFALYLRRSFARSMGYSLEMLDRPIVGIAQTGSGFNNCHRTMPELVEAVKRGVLAGGALPLEFPTI
;
A
#
# COMPACT_ATOMS: atom_id res chain seq x y z
N MET A 1 -18.22 -14.31 11.27
CA MET A 1 -18.29 -12.84 11.38
C MET A 1 -17.03 -12.26 10.74
N PRO A 2 -17.11 -11.33 9.78
CA PRO A 2 -15.92 -10.62 9.33
C PRO A 2 -15.32 -9.91 10.55
N SER A 3 -14.01 -10.05 10.77
CA SER A 3 -13.31 -9.39 11.89
C SER A 3 -13.50 -7.87 11.79
N ASP A 4 -14.06 -7.23 12.82
CA ASP A 4 -14.30 -5.77 12.92
C ASP A 4 -13.00 -4.93 13.01
N THR A 5 -11.85 -5.58 12.88
CA THR A 5 -10.55 -4.91 12.87
C THR A 5 -10.39 -4.08 11.59
N PRO A 6 -10.14 -2.76 11.69
CA PRO A 6 -9.90 -1.91 10.52
C PRO A 6 -8.73 -2.43 9.68
N LYS A 7 -8.83 -2.37 8.34
CA LYS A 7 -7.80 -2.84 7.39
C LYS A 7 -7.47 -1.76 6.37
N GLY A 8 -6.28 -1.84 5.77
CA GLY A 8 -5.82 -0.94 4.72
C GLY A 8 -5.95 0.53 5.11
N LEU A 9 -6.57 1.34 4.24
CA LEU A 9 -6.74 2.78 4.47
C LEU A 9 -7.59 3.14 5.70
N ARG A 10 -8.36 2.20 6.28
CA ARG A 10 -9.18 2.44 7.48
C ARG A 10 -8.39 2.35 8.79
N ARG A 11 -7.15 1.84 8.76
CA ARG A 11 -6.28 1.77 9.96
C ARG A 11 -5.64 3.11 10.27
N ASN A 12 -5.45 3.40 11.56
CA ASN A 12 -4.67 4.56 12.03
C ASN A 12 -5.02 5.85 11.28
N LEU A 13 -6.32 6.17 11.21
CA LEU A 13 -6.79 7.40 10.59
C LEU A 13 -6.31 8.60 11.40
N THR A 14 -5.90 9.66 10.70
CA THR A 14 -5.66 10.96 11.32
C THR A 14 -6.95 11.42 12.00
N ASN A 15 -6.85 11.93 13.23
CA ASN A 15 -8.02 12.40 13.96
C ASN A 15 -8.37 13.83 13.55
N TYR A 16 -9.46 13.98 12.79
CA TYR A 16 -10.07 15.27 12.46
C TYR A 16 -11.39 15.52 13.22
N GLY A 17 -11.71 14.71 14.24
CA GLY A 17 -13.02 14.71 14.90
C GLY A 17 -14.10 13.91 14.16
N ASP A 18 -13.87 13.56 12.89
CA ASP A 18 -14.74 12.72 12.07
C ASP A 18 -13.90 11.64 11.33
N ARG A 19 -14.17 10.37 11.62
CA ARG A 19 -13.49 9.22 11.00
C ARG A 19 -13.86 9.03 9.52
N GLY A 20 -15.10 9.33 9.15
CA GLY A 20 -15.58 9.27 7.77
C GLY A 20 -14.86 10.31 6.92
N PHE A 21 -14.73 11.54 7.43
CA PHE A 21 -13.96 12.60 6.78
C PHE A 21 -12.48 12.23 6.62
N ALA A 22 -11.85 11.70 7.68
CA ALA A 22 -10.46 11.24 7.62
C ALA A 22 -10.24 10.17 6.54
N LEU A 23 -11.17 9.21 6.43
CA LEU A 23 -11.12 8.17 5.42
C LEU A 23 -11.34 8.74 4.01
N TYR A 24 -12.29 9.67 3.85
CA TYR A 24 -12.58 10.33 2.59
C TYR A 24 -11.36 11.05 2.03
N LEU A 25 -10.66 11.85 2.86
CA LEU A 25 -9.43 12.54 2.44
C LEU A 25 -8.38 11.54 1.97
N ARG A 26 -8.08 10.52 2.79
CA ARG A 26 -7.07 9.50 2.45
C ARG A 26 -7.43 8.72 1.18
N ARG A 27 -8.69 8.32 1.00
CA ARG A 27 -9.15 7.63 -0.23
C ARG A 27 -9.06 8.52 -1.45
N SER A 28 -9.34 9.82 -1.32
CA SER A 28 -9.29 10.78 -2.43
C SER A 28 -7.87 10.90 -3.01
N PHE A 29 -6.85 11.05 -2.14
CA PHE A 29 -5.45 11.04 -2.57
C PHE A 29 -5.01 9.70 -3.16
N ALA A 30 -5.45 8.58 -2.57
CA ALA A 30 -5.10 7.28 -3.13
C ALA A 30 -5.74 7.06 -4.51
N ARG A 31 -6.98 7.53 -4.71
CA ARG A 31 -7.70 7.42 -5.98
C ARG A 31 -7.05 8.25 -7.09
N SER A 32 -6.47 9.41 -6.77
CA SER A 32 -5.77 10.23 -7.78
C SER A 32 -4.51 9.55 -8.34
N MET A 33 -4.00 8.50 -7.69
CA MET A 33 -2.90 7.67 -8.21
C MET A 33 -3.36 6.58 -9.20
N GLY A 34 -4.66 6.48 -9.50
CA GLY A 34 -5.22 5.54 -10.48
C GLY A 34 -5.79 4.24 -9.90
N TYR A 35 -5.87 4.10 -8.57
CA TYR A 35 -6.44 2.91 -7.94
C TYR A 35 -7.97 2.90 -7.99
N SER A 36 -8.55 1.73 -8.28
CA SER A 36 -10.00 1.54 -8.25
C SER A 36 -10.54 1.55 -6.82
N LEU A 37 -11.82 1.88 -6.63
CA LEU A 37 -12.44 1.88 -5.31
C LEU A 37 -12.36 0.50 -4.64
N GLU A 38 -12.53 -0.57 -5.43
CA GLU A 38 -12.39 -1.95 -4.97
C GLU A 38 -10.98 -2.24 -4.44
N MET A 39 -9.94 -1.78 -5.15
CA MET A 39 -8.55 -1.97 -4.73
C MET A 39 -8.24 -1.21 -3.44
N LEU A 40 -8.81 -0.01 -3.26
CA LEU A 40 -8.65 0.79 -2.04
C LEU A 40 -9.35 0.19 -0.81
N ASP A 41 -10.26 -0.77 -0.99
CA ASP A 41 -10.90 -1.51 0.09
C ASP A 41 -10.11 -2.76 0.52
N ARG A 42 -9.04 -3.13 -0.22
CA ARG A 42 -8.17 -4.26 0.10
C ARG A 42 -7.19 -3.94 1.24
N PRO A 43 -6.65 -4.97 1.94
CA PRO A 43 -5.47 -4.80 2.79
C PRO A 43 -4.30 -4.21 1.99
N ILE A 44 -3.43 -3.46 2.65
CA ILE A 44 -2.27 -2.83 2.02
C ILE A 44 -1.02 -3.55 2.49
N VAL A 45 -0.13 -3.87 1.55
CA VAL A 45 1.21 -4.39 1.83
C VAL A 45 2.22 -3.35 1.37
N GLY A 46 2.96 -2.78 2.32
CA GLY A 46 4.09 -1.91 2.03
C GLY A 46 5.32 -2.72 1.64
N ILE A 47 5.98 -2.35 0.54
CA ILE A 47 7.20 -3.00 0.06
C ILE A 47 8.35 -2.01 0.19
N ALA A 48 9.21 -2.21 1.19
CA ALA A 48 10.40 -1.40 1.38
C ALA A 48 11.48 -1.83 0.37
N GLN A 49 11.81 -0.94 -0.57
CA GLN A 49 12.75 -1.17 -1.66
C GLN A 49 14.09 -0.46 -1.37
N THR A 50 15.19 -1.22 -1.35
CA THR A 50 16.57 -0.77 -1.06
C THR A 50 17.46 -0.68 -2.32
N GLY A 51 16.89 -0.87 -3.51
CA GLY A 51 17.58 -0.82 -4.79
C GLY A 51 18.16 0.57 -5.06
N SER A 52 19.45 0.62 -5.39
CA SER A 52 20.16 1.87 -5.67
C SER A 52 21.36 1.61 -6.59
N GLY A 53 21.90 2.68 -7.17
CA GLY A 53 23.17 2.63 -7.91
C GLY A 53 24.40 2.49 -7.00
N PHE A 54 24.23 2.53 -5.68
CA PHE A 54 25.32 2.52 -4.71
C PHE A 54 25.64 1.10 -4.21
N ASN A 55 24.63 0.23 -4.07
CA ASN A 55 24.80 -1.09 -3.49
C ASN A 55 24.57 -2.21 -4.52
N ASN A 56 25.66 -2.82 -5.00
CA ASN A 56 25.60 -3.93 -5.96
C ASN A 56 24.85 -5.17 -5.40
N CYS A 57 24.82 -5.38 -4.08
CA CYS A 57 24.08 -6.49 -3.47
C CYS A 57 22.58 -6.40 -3.74
N HIS A 58 22.05 -5.21 -4.05
CA HIS A 58 20.64 -4.97 -4.36
C HIS A 58 20.38 -4.83 -5.87
N ARG A 59 21.33 -5.25 -6.73
CA ARG A 59 21.22 -5.07 -8.19
C ARG A 59 19.94 -5.69 -8.78
N THR A 60 19.45 -6.79 -8.22
CA THR A 60 18.25 -7.50 -8.70
C THR A 60 16.99 -7.13 -7.92
N MET A 61 17.05 -6.09 -7.10
CA MET A 61 15.93 -5.73 -6.24
C MET A 61 14.72 -5.19 -7.03
N PRO A 62 14.87 -4.47 -8.16
CA PRO A 62 13.71 -4.09 -8.98
C PRO A 62 12.88 -5.31 -9.45
N GLU A 63 13.54 -6.37 -9.91
CA GLU A 63 12.87 -7.58 -10.39
C GLU A 63 12.16 -8.32 -9.25
N LEU A 64 12.78 -8.37 -8.07
CA LEU A 64 12.17 -8.95 -6.87
C LEU A 64 10.93 -8.17 -6.43
N VAL A 65 10.97 -6.84 -6.44
CA VAL A 65 9.82 -6.01 -6.06
C VAL A 65 8.65 -6.21 -7.02
N GLU A 66 8.90 -6.30 -8.33
CA GLU A 66 7.86 -6.61 -9.31
C GLU A 66 7.25 -8.01 -9.11
N ALA A 67 8.06 -9.01 -8.73
CA ALA A 67 7.56 -10.34 -8.39
C ALA A 67 6.69 -10.30 -7.12
N VAL A 68 7.11 -9.58 -6.08
CA VAL A 68 6.34 -9.41 -4.84
C VAL A 68 5.03 -8.68 -5.11
N LYS A 69 5.02 -7.58 -5.89
CA LYS A 69 3.79 -6.86 -6.27
C LYS A 69 2.76 -7.80 -6.91
N ARG A 70 3.18 -8.66 -7.84
CA ARG A 70 2.29 -9.67 -8.46
C ARG A 70 1.74 -10.65 -7.44
N GLY A 71 2.59 -11.15 -6.54
CA GLY A 71 2.16 -12.05 -5.46
C GLY A 71 1.16 -11.41 -4.50
N VAL A 72 1.39 -10.15 -4.09
CA VAL A 72 0.49 -9.38 -3.24
C VAL A 72 -0.87 -9.18 -3.90
N LEU A 73 -0.88 -8.83 -5.19
CA LEU A 73 -2.12 -8.69 -5.97
C LEU A 73 -2.88 -10.01 -6.08
N ALA A 74 -2.19 -11.11 -6.38
CA ALA A 74 -2.78 -12.46 -6.42
C ALA A 74 -3.34 -12.89 -5.05
N GLY A 75 -2.70 -12.46 -3.96
CA GLY A 75 -3.16 -12.64 -2.59
C GLY A 75 -4.31 -11.72 -2.16
N GLY A 76 -4.83 -10.87 -3.04
CA GLY A 76 -5.98 -10.01 -2.77
C GLY A 76 -5.66 -8.73 -1.98
N ALA A 77 -4.40 -8.28 -1.97
CA ALA A 77 -3.96 -7.05 -1.33
C ALA A 77 -3.48 -5.99 -2.35
N LEU A 78 -3.41 -4.74 -1.90
CA LEU A 78 -2.85 -3.61 -2.67
C LEU A 78 -1.36 -3.45 -2.32
N PRO A 79 -0.42 -3.69 -3.26
CA PRO A 79 0.99 -3.44 -3.03
C PRO A 79 1.30 -1.94 -3.17
N LEU A 80 2.02 -1.38 -2.21
CA LEU A 80 2.58 -0.03 -2.28
C LEU A 80 4.07 -0.11 -2.00
N GLU A 81 4.90 0.12 -3.02
CA GLU A 81 6.34 0.21 -2.83
C GLU A 81 6.74 1.60 -2.33
N PHE A 82 7.79 1.65 -1.52
CA PHE A 82 8.44 2.89 -1.12
C PHE A 82 9.95 2.68 -0.98
N PRO A 83 10.77 3.68 -1.35
CA PRO A 83 12.21 3.58 -1.24
C PRO A 83 12.67 3.68 0.22
N THR A 84 13.83 3.12 0.52
CA THR A 84 14.57 3.32 1.77
C THR A 84 16.08 3.42 1.49
N ILE A 85 16.86 3.85 2.49
CA ILE A 85 18.31 4.08 2.37
C ILE A 85 19.11 2.78 2.23
#